data_AF-A0A2Z7DHF1-F1
#
_entry.id   AF-A0A2Z7DHF1-F1
#
_cell.length_a   1.000
_cell.length_b   1.000
_cell.length_c   1.000
_cell.angle_alpha   90.00
_cell.angle_beta   90.00
_cell.angle_gamma   90.00
#
_symmetry.space_group_name_H-M   'P 1'
#
loop_
_entity.id
_entity.type
_entity.pdbx_description
1 polymer ?
#
loop_
_entity_poly.entity_id
_entity_poly.type
_entity_poly.pdbx_seq_one_letter_code
_entity_poly.pdbx_strand_id
1 'polypeptide(L)'
;MHGLSRLSNGTSSLSPPSSPRHRHSRGKTAAADGSCGGVGGSFRSSSSGGGGGKEELKSVVERFGYLLISIMYRRRRMLLFAPLFYISGMLMYMGTLGFDVVNSYSSSSRGSGDVVGTGSVYRSPEVFEKLWPLMEAESNKSSNMLMNVWNPKLRQWKPCLGQTVSQSEFSELPKSNGYLIIEANGGLNQQRLSICDAVAVAGLLNATLVIPIFHLNSVWRDSSKFGEIFDEEFFIYALRNHVNVVKELPEDVLQLFDNNISNIVNLRIKAWSSPSHYLQKVLPKLLELKAVRIAPFSNRLAHAVPPSIQSLRCLCNFEALRFSEPIRMLAAKMVDRMVKNSSETGGKYVSVHLRFEEDMVAFSCCIYDGGEEEKREMDVVRERSWRGKFRRRGRVIRPGANRVDGKCPLTPLEVGMMLRGMGFDNNTSLFVAAGKIYKVEKYMTPLKQMFPFLETKETLASPEELSPFLGHSSRLAALDYTVCLQSEVFVTTQGGNFPHFLVGHRRYFYEGHAKTLKPDKRKLAQLFDSPSIRWRDFKRQLLDMLHHSDMKGGELRKSGNSLYMYPMPDCMCKKSDTKSDLGNSTK
;
A
#
# COMPACT_ATOMS: atom_id res chain seq x y z
N MET A 1 3.76 4.58 8.41
CA MET A 1 4.32 5.88 8.83
C MET A 1 5.77 5.67 9.21
N HIS A 2 6.72 6.35 8.57
CA HIS A 2 8.16 6.24 8.90
C HIS A 2 8.50 7.28 9.97
N GLY A 3 8.92 6.82 11.15
CA GLY A 3 9.58 7.64 12.17
C GLY A 3 11.08 7.41 12.11
N LEU A 4 11.85 8.47 11.95
CA LEU A 4 13.32 8.48 12.04
C LEU A 4 13.71 8.83 13.47
N SER A 5 14.69 8.08 14.00
CA SER A 5 15.29 8.28 15.31
C SER A 5 16.68 8.92 15.18
N ARG A 6 16.92 9.85 16.12
CA ARG A 6 18.17 10.31 16.76
C ARG A 6 18.93 11.53 16.23
N LEU A 7 19.33 12.30 17.25
CA LEU A 7 20.00 13.59 17.32
C LEU A 7 21.49 13.51 16.94
N SER A 8 22.00 14.53 16.27
CA SER A 8 23.23 15.27 16.64
C SER A 8 23.22 16.64 15.95
N ASN A 9 23.81 17.62 16.62
CA ASN A 9 23.72 19.06 16.42
C ASN A 9 24.36 19.61 15.14
N GLY A 10 23.78 20.71 14.64
CA GLY A 10 24.53 21.90 14.21
C GLY A 10 25.02 21.97 12.76
N THR A 11 24.19 22.49 11.85
CA THR A 11 24.41 23.74 11.08
C THR A 11 23.50 23.80 9.85
N SER A 12 23.09 25.02 9.54
CA SER A 12 22.14 25.47 8.53
C SER A 12 22.49 25.10 7.08
N SER A 13 21.54 24.54 6.32
CA SER A 13 21.05 25.10 5.04
C SER A 13 20.16 24.14 4.22
N LEU A 14 19.06 24.73 3.75
CA LEU A 14 18.28 24.51 2.53
C LEU A 14 18.59 23.27 1.65
N SER A 15 17.58 22.42 1.42
CA SER A 15 17.55 21.44 0.31
C SER A 15 16.64 21.92 -0.84
N PRO A 16 17.13 21.98 -2.09
CA PRO A 16 16.32 22.18 -3.29
C PRO A 16 15.80 20.84 -3.88
N PRO A 17 14.91 20.89 -4.91
CA PRO A 17 14.15 19.74 -5.36
C PRO A 17 14.93 18.83 -6.33
N SER A 18 14.36 17.64 -6.50
CA SER A 18 14.88 16.50 -7.25
C SER A 18 14.87 16.72 -8.76
N SER A 19 15.87 16.17 -9.45
CA SER A 19 15.90 15.96 -10.90
C SER A 19 16.84 14.78 -11.26
N PRO A 20 16.72 14.20 -12.48
CA PRO A 20 16.78 12.75 -12.71
C PRO A 20 18.15 12.19 -13.14
N ARG A 21 18.34 10.88 -12.93
CA ARG A 21 19.33 10.01 -13.64
C ARG A 21 18.69 9.49 -14.94
N HIS A 22 19.34 9.20 -16.06
CA HIS A 22 20.69 8.73 -16.42
C HIS A 22 21.04 9.28 -17.83
N ARG A 23 22.29 9.49 -18.24
CA ARG A 23 23.22 8.45 -18.76
C ARG A 23 24.67 8.98 -18.88
N HIS A 24 25.63 8.15 -18.47
CA HIS A 24 27.07 8.13 -18.82
C HIS A 24 27.25 7.83 -20.34
N SER A 25 28.36 8.05 -21.06
CA SER A 25 29.74 8.50 -20.76
C SER A 25 30.52 8.69 -22.09
N ARG A 26 31.60 9.50 -22.03
CA ARG A 26 32.92 9.39 -22.73
C ARG A 26 32.93 9.43 -24.28
N GLY A 27 33.82 10.18 -24.94
CA GLY A 27 34.97 10.95 -24.49
C GLY A 27 35.47 11.93 -25.56
N LYS A 28 36.21 12.95 -25.12
CA LYS A 28 37.05 13.82 -25.96
C LYS A 28 38.49 13.61 -25.51
N THR A 29 39.38 13.45 -26.49
CA THR A 29 40.82 13.66 -26.36
C THR A 29 41.19 14.82 -27.27
N ALA A 30 41.88 15.81 -26.68
CA ALA A 30 42.99 16.63 -27.20
C ALA A 30 42.85 17.34 -28.57
N ALA A 31 43.49 18.46 -28.89
CA ALA A 31 44.23 19.54 -28.23
C ALA A 31 44.74 20.42 -29.40
N ALA A 32 45.25 21.62 -29.07
CA ALA A 32 46.06 22.53 -29.91
C ALA A 32 45.32 23.31 -31.02
N ASP A 33 45.29 24.65 -31.03
CA ASP A 33 46.34 25.71 -31.03
C ASP A 33 46.89 26.07 -32.42
N GLY A 34 47.01 27.38 -32.65
CA GLY A 34 47.79 28.04 -33.72
C GLY A 34 47.03 28.24 -35.04
N SER A 35 46.46 29.40 -35.40
CA SER A 35 47.02 30.75 -35.60
C SER A 35 47.85 30.93 -36.88
N CYS A 36 47.53 32.02 -37.60
CA CYS A 36 48.24 32.70 -38.71
C CYS A 36 48.15 31.99 -40.09
N GLY A 37 47.52 32.54 -41.14
CA GLY A 37 47.82 33.79 -41.86
C GLY A 37 48.71 33.45 -43.07
N GLY A 38 48.52 33.86 -44.33
CA GLY A 38 47.54 34.64 -45.08
C GLY A 38 48.01 34.70 -46.55
N VAL A 39 47.20 35.34 -47.40
CA VAL A 39 47.56 36.04 -48.67
C VAL A 39 47.71 35.26 -49.99
N GLY A 40 46.97 35.75 -51.00
CA GLY A 40 47.27 35.73 -52.44
C GLY A 40 46.70 34.54 -53.23
N GLY A 41 45.99 34.66 -54.34
CA GLY A 41 45.76 35.77 -55.25
C GLY A 41 45.74 35.26 -56.70
N SER A 42 44.54 35.12 -57.26
CA SER A 42 44.17 35.37 -58.68
C SER A 42 44.37 34.34 -59.82
N PHE A 43 43.26 34.23 -60.58
CA PHE A 43 43.08 34.23 -62.05
C PHE A 43 42.84 32.94 -62.89
N ARG A 44 41.75 33.06 -63.68
CA ARG A 44 41.41 32.56 -65.05
C ARG A 44 40.77 31.16 -65.17
N SER A 45 39.46 31.11 -65.50
CA SER A 45 38.82 31.00 -66.85
C SER A 45 38.68 29.52 -67.28
N SER A 46 37.59 28.96 -67.79
CA SER A 46 36.61 29.43 -68.78
C SER A 46 35.48 28.38 -68.98
N SER A 47 34.34 28.84 -69.52
CA SER A 47 33.32 28.15 -70.38
C SER A 47 32.64 26.87 -69.87
N SER A 48 31.34 26.58 -70.09
CA SER A 48 30.32 27.04 -71.05
C SER A 48 28.96 26.38 -70.75
N GLY A 49 27.87 27.07 -71.11
CA GLY A 49 26.52 26.53 -71.42
C GLY A 49 25.68 26.07 -70.23
N GLY A 50 24.40 26.41 -70.05
CA GLY A 50 23.41 27.10 -70.87
C GLY A 50 22.02 26.67 -70.33
N GLY A 51 21.07 27.60 -70.24
CA GLY A 51 19.64 27.27 -70.15
C GLY A 51 18.88 27.71 -68.90
N GLY A 52 18.09 28.78 -69.04
CA GLY A 52 16.68 28.81 -68.64
C GLY A 52 16.36 29.09 -67.17
N GLY A 53 16.06 30.36 -66.88
CA GLY A 53 15.75 30.86 -65.54
C GLY A 53 14.43 30.33 -64.95
N LYS A 54 14.52 29.91 -63.69
CA LYS A 54 13.44 29.91 -62.69
C LYS A 54 13.96 29.74 -61.26
N GLU A 55 15.09 30.37 -60.91
CA GLU A 55 15.72 30.22 -59.57
C GLU A 55 15.96 31.52 -58.80
N GLU A 56 15.53 32.68 -59.28
CA GLU A 56 15.87 33.96 -58.63
C GLU A 56 14.96 34.39 -57.47
N LEU A 57 13.95 33.59 -57.09
CA LEU A 57 13.06 33.91 -55.96
C LEU A 57 13.31 33.08 -54.68
N LYS A 58 14.23 32.10 -54.70
CA LYS A 58 14.55 31.28 -53.52
C LYS A 58 15.77 31.79 -52.72
N SER A 59 16.65 32.59 -53.33
CA SER A 59 17.92 33.04 -52.71
C SER A 59 17.75 34.20 -51.70
N VAL A 60 16.71 35.02 -51.85
CA VAL A 60 16.47 36.18 -50.95
C VAL A 60 15.88 35.74 -49.60
N VAL A 61 15.05 34.69 -49.59
CA VAL A 61 14.42 34.14 -48.37
C VAL A 61 15.46 33.44 -47.49
N GLU A 62 16.42 32.73 -48.09
CA GLU A 62 17.53 32.12 -47.35
C GLU A 62 18.45 33.19 -46.72
N ARG A 63 18.78 34.27 -47.44
CA ARG A 63 19.60 35.36 -46.89
C ARG A 63 18.93 36.10 -45.73
N PHE A 64 17.61 36.30 -45.78
CA PHE A 64 16.87 36.87 -44.64
C PHE A 64 16.77 35.89 -43.47
N GLY A 65 16.61 34.60 -43.74
CA GLY A 65 16.61 33.54 -42.72
C GLY A 65 17.92 33.49 -41.94
N TYR A 66 19.07 33.55 -42.63
CA TYR A 66 20.39 33.56 -41.98
C TYR A 66 20.66 34.83 -41.19
N LEU A 67 20.16 35.99 -41.63
CA LEU A 67 20.30 37.25 -40.88
C LEU A 67 19.48 37.23 -39.58
N LEU A 68 18.26 36.70 -39.63
CA LEU A 68 17.40 36.50 -38.45
C LEU A 68 18.03 35.51 -37.45
N ILE A 69 18.56 34.38 -37.95
CA ILE A 69 19.24 33.39 -37.11
C ILE A 69 20.51 33.98 -36.48
N SER A 70 21.26 34.80 -37.21
CA SER A 70 22.46 35.49 -36.71
C SER A 70 22.15 36.55 -35.64
N ILE A 71 21.06 37.31 -35.81
CA ILE A 71 20.57 38.27 -34.81
C ILE A 71 20.07 37.54 -33.55
N MET A 72 19.39 36.40 -33.70
CA MET A 72 18.95 35.55 -32.59
C MET A 72 20.12 34.92 -31.83
N TYR A 73 21.22 34.56 -32.50
CA TYR A 73 22.40 34.00 -31.87
C TYR A 73 23.28 35.04 -31.13
N ARG A 74 23.22 36.33 -31.53
CA ARG A 74 23.97 37.42 -30.86
C ARG A 74 23.32 37.94 -29.57
N ARG A 75 22.03 37.66 -29.32
CA ARG A 75 21.33 38.05 -28.08
C ARG A 75 21.00 36.84 -27.20
N ARG A 76 22.05 36.20 -26.65
CA ARG A 76 21.97 35.09 -25.68
C ARG A 76 21.24 35.39 -24.35
N ARG A 77 20.60 36.56 -24.20
CA ARG A 77 19.72 36.88 -23.05
C ARG A 77 18.23 36.72 -23.32
N MET A 78 17.78 36.55 -24.57
CA MET A 78 16.34 36.44 -24.90
C MET A 78 15.79 35.01 -24.87
N LEU A 79 16.63 33.98 -25.01
CA LEU A 79 16.20 32.57 -24.90
C LEU A 79 15.83 32.15 -23.45
N LEU A 80 16.21 32.94 -22.45
CA LEU A 80 15.79 32.74 -21.05
C LEU A 80 14.29 33.03 -20.84
N PHE A 81 13.66 33.80 -21.75
CA PHE A 81 12.25 34.15 -21.66
C PHE A 81 11.35 33.28 -22.55
N ALA A 82 11.91 32.46 -23.45
CA ALA A 82 11.14 31.54 -24.28
C ALA A 82 10.25 30.57 -23.45
N PRO A 83 10.68 30.04 -22.30
CA PRO A 83 9.80 29.25 -21.43
C PRO A 83 8.66 30.10 -20.82
N LEU A 84 8.91 31.38 -20.53
CA LEU A 84 7.93 32.29 -19.95
C LEU A 84 6.88 32.71 -20.97
N PHE A 85 7.28 32.99 -22.22
CA PHE A 85 6.35 33.24 -23.32
C PHE A 85 5.55 32.00 -23.70
N TYR A 86 6.16 30.80 -23.63
CA TYR A 86 5.43 29.54 -23.83
C TYR A 86 4.39 29.29 -22.73
N ILE A 87 4.74 29.54 -21.46
CA ILE A 87 3.79 29.42 -20.33
C ILE A 87 2.67 30.47 -20.45
N SER A 88 3.01 31.70 -20.81
CA SER A 88 2.02 32.77 -21.03
C SER A 88 1.10 32.46 -22.21
N GLY A 89 1.62 31.94 -23.32
CA GLY A 89 0.84 31.48 -24.46
C GLY A 89 -0.03 30.27 -24.15
N MET A 90 0.46 29.31 -23.35
CA MET A 90 -0.33 28.17 -22.87
C MET A 90 -1.44 28.59 -21.90
N LEU A 91 -1.20 29.60 -21.05
CA LEU A 91 -2.22 30.15 -20.15
C LEU A 91 -3.30 30.93 -20.91
N MET A 92 -2.93 31.66 -21.97
CA MET A 92 -3.93 32.28 -22.86
C MET A 92 -4.69 31.25 -23.71
N TYR A 93 -4.02 30.20 -24.19
CA TYR A 93 -4.65 29.12 -24.97
C TYR A 93 -5.57 28.23 -24.12
N MET A 94 -5.23 27.99 -22.85
CA MET A 94 -6.12 27.36 -21.87
C MET A 94 -7.26 28.28 -21.40
N GLY A 95 -7.12 29.60 -21.61
CA GLY A 95 -8.17 30.59 -21.36
C GLY A 95 -9.20 30.71 -22.48
N THR A 96 -8.94 30.17 -23.68
CA THR A 96 -9.83 30.24 -24.84
C THR A 96 -10.45 28.90 -25.25
N LEU A 97 -10.01 27.79 -24.67
CA LEU A 97 -10.71 26.49 -24.76
C LEU A 97 -11.76 26.40 -23.66
N GLY A 98 -12.98 26.84 -23.98
CA GLY A 98 -14.16 26.62 -23.17
C GLY A 98 -14.43 25.13 -22.98
N PHE A 99 -14.08 24.60 -21.81
CA PHE A 99 -14.73 23.43 -21.27
C PHE A 99 -15.98 23.90 -20.54
N ASP A 100 -17.14 23.48 -21.03
CA ASP A 100 -18.44 23.59 -20.34
C ASP A 100 -18.39 22.79 -19.04
N VAL A 101 -17.83 23.42 -18.02
CA VAL A 101 -18.10 23.12 -16.62
C VAL A 101 -19.23 24.06 -16.24
N VAL A 102 -20.40 23.49 -16.00
CA VAL A 102 -21.58 24.18 -15.47
C VAL A 102 -21.17 24.96 -14.22
N ASN A 103 -21.00 26.26 -14.41
CA ASN A 103 -20.65 27.24 -13.41
C ASN A 103 -21.95 27.68 -12.73
N SER A 104 -22.24 27.13 -11.55
CA SER A 104 -23.09 27.83 -10.58
C SER A 104 -22.20 28.76 -9.76
N TYR A 105 -21.75 29.87 -10.36
CA TYR A 105 -21.33 31.04 -9.58
C TYR A 105 -22.57 31.87 -9.28
N SER A 106 -23.15 31.67 -8.09
CA SER A 106 -23.90 32.73 -7.44
C SER A 106 -22.90 33.78 -6.95
N SER A 107 -23.01 34.95 -7.58
CA SER A 107 -22.52 36.28 -7.22
C SER A 107 -21.94 36.44 -5.80
N SER A 108 -20.68 36.87 -5.78
CA SER A 108 -19.98 37.42 -4.62
C SER A 108 -20.47 38.83 -4.29
N SER A 109 -21.23 38.96 -3.20
CA SER A 109 -21.30 40.20 -2.43
C SER A 109 -21.51 39.88 -0.94
N ARG A 110 -20.51 40.26 -0.12
CA ARG A 110 -20.51 40.42 1.35
C ARG A 110 -20.73 39.17 2.21
N GLY A 111 -19.64 38.72 2.85
CA GLY A 111 -19.66 37.86 4.02
C GLY A 111 -18.60 36.77 3.97
N SER A 112 -17.56 36.89 4.81
CA SER A 112 -16.55 35.86 5.03
C SER A 112 -17.19 34.62 5.65
N GLY A 113 -17.56 33.64 4.82
CA GLY A 113 -18.05 32.33 5.26
C GLY A 113 -17.56 31.27 4.26
N ASP A 114 -16.83 30.27 4.76
CA ASP A 114 -16.42 29.10 3.98
C ASP A 114 -17.64 28.52 3.24
N VAL A 115 -17.57 28.38 1.91
CA VAL A 115 -18.57 27.61 1.17
C VAL A 115 -18.34 26.13 1.49
N VAL A 116 -19.14 25.63 2.43
CA VAL A 116 -19.15 24.25 2.93
C VAL A 116 -19.74 23.35 1.84
N GLY A 117 -18.91 22.76 0.98
CA GLY A 117 -19.36 21.81 -0.05
C GLY A 117 -19.98 20.54 0.57
N THR A 118 -20.98 19.94 -0.08
CA THR A 118 -21.63 18.71 0.39
C THR A 118 -20.62 17.61 0.72
N GLY A 119 -20.76 16.98 1.87
CA GLY A 119 -19.86 15.96 2.40
C GLY A 119 -18.78 16.49 3.34
N SER A 120 -18.77 17.80 3.62
CA SER A 120 -17.76 18.41 4.50
C SER A 120 -18.16 18.44 5.97
N VAL A 121 -19.46 18.24 6.30
CA VAL A 121 -19.94 18.19 7.67
C VAL A 121 -20.24 16.74 8.09
N TYR A 122 -19.99 16.43 9.36
CA TYR A 122 -20.39 15.15 9.95
C TYR A 122 -21.86 15.24 10.41
N ARG A 123 -22.80 14.84 9.54
CA ARG A 123 -24.25 14.73 9.83
C ARG A 123 -24.75 13.29 9.88
N SER A 124 -23.83 12.34 10.04
CA SER A 124 -24.15 10.91 10.04
C SER A 124 -25.23 10.52 11.08
N PRO A 125 -25.28 11.11 12.31
CA PRO A 125 -26.38 10.88 13.24
C PRO A 125 -27.75 11.34 12.72
N GLU A 126 -27.85 12.52 12.11
CA GLU A 126 -29.11 13.04 11.52
C GLU A 126 -29.62 12.11 10.40
N VAL A 127 -28.71 11.63 9.56
CA VAL A 127 -29.03 10.67 8.49
C VAL A 127 -29.48 9.34 9.08
N PHE A 128 -28.82 8.86 10.13
CA PHE A 128 -29.17 7.61 10.80
C PHE A 128 -30.58 7.64 11.39
N GLU A 129 -30.90 8.65 12.19
CA GLU A 129 -32.23 8.80 12.81
C GLU A 129 -33.36 8.74 11.78
N LYS A 130 -33.16 9.39 10.63
CA LYS A 130 -34.16 9.39 9.55
C LYS A 130 -34.28 8.06 8.82
N LEU A 131 -33.16 7.38 8.58
CA LEU A 131 -33.15 6.14 7.80
C LEU A 131 -33.39 4.89 8.65
N TRP A 132 -33.19 4.96 9.97
CA TRP A 132 -33.27 3.82 10.88
C TRP A 132 -34.61 3.06 10.81
N PRO A 133 -35.79 3.71 10.87
CA PRO A 133 -37.07 2.98 10.77
C PRO A 133 -37.22 2.21 9.44
N LEU A 134 -36.65 2.74 8.36
CA LEU A 134 -36.68 2.11 7.04
C LEU A 134 -35.71 0.93 6.95
N MET A 135 -34.53 1.05 7.59
CA MET A 135 -33.57 -0.04 7.72
C MET A 135 -34.18 -1.20 8.51
N GLU A 136 -34.83 -0.92 9.64
CA GLU A 136 -35.45 -1.92 10.51
C GLU A 136 -36.60 -2.66 9.81
N ALA A 137 -37.49 -1.93 9.14
CA ALA A 137 -38.61 -2.51 8.41
C ALA A 137 -38.17 -3.47 7.27
N GLU A 138 -37.01 -3.23 6.64
CA GLU A 138 -36.49 -4.09 5.57
C GLU A 138 -35.77 -5.33 6.09
N SER A 139 -35.16 -5.26 7.28
CA SER A 139 -34.54 -6.40 7.96
C SER A 139 -35.50 -7.58 8.10
N ASN A 140 -36.78 -7.28 8.33
CA ASN A 140 -37.83 -8.28 8.53
C ASN A 140 -38.33 -8.94 7.23
N LYS A 141 -37.86 -8.51 6.05
CA LYS A 141 -38.37 -8.95 4.73
C LYS A 141 -37.30 -9.51 3.79
N SER A 142 -36.03 -9.38 4.14
CA SER A 142 -34.89 -9.61 3.25
C SER A 142 -34.29 -11.02 3.40
N SER A 143 -33.93 -11.66 2.29
CA SER A 143 -33.00 -12.79 2.31
C SER A 143 -31.59 -12.25 2.62
N ASN A 144 -30.93 -12.77 3.66
CA ASN A 144 -29.62 -12.29 4.10
C ASN A 144 -28.60 -12.27 2.96
N MET A 145 -28.04 -11.08 2.66
CA MET A 145 -27.03 -10.88 1.60
C MET A 145 -25.87 -11.86 1.73
N LEU A 146 -25.44 -12.17 2.95
CA LEU A 146 -24.31 -13.05 3.25
C LEU A 146 -24.49 -14.47 2.67
N MET A 147 -25.74 -14.91 2.50
CA MET A 147 -26.04 -16.20 1.86
C MET A 147 -25.73 -16.20 0.35
N ASN A 148 -25.87 -15.05 -0.30
CA ASN A 148 -25.71 -14.85 -1.74
C ASN A 148 -24.38 -14.17 -2.13
N VAL A 149 -23.47 -13.96 -1.18
CA VAL A 149 -22.22 -13.21 -1.38
C VAL A 149 -21.26 -13.88 -2.38
N TRP A 150 -21.30 -15.22 -2.49
CA TRP A 150 -20.29 -15.99 -3.22
C TRP A 150 -20.73 -16.34 -4.65
N ASN A 151 -19.96 -15.88 -5.63
CA ASN A 151 -20.10 -16.32 -7.01
C ASN A 151 -18.97 -17.31 -7.37
N PRO A 152 -19.26 -18.61 -7.56
CA PRO A 152 -18.23 -19.63 -7.83
C PRO A 152 -17.47 -19.39 -9.13
N LYS A 153 -18.03 -18.63 -10.08
CA LYS A 153 -17.41 -18.36 -11.40
C LYS A 153 -16.08 -17.59 -11.32
N LEU A 154 -15.78 -16.98 -10.17
CA LEU A 154 -14.59 -16.14 -9.97
C LEU A 154 -13.38 -16.93 -9.41
N ARG A 155 -13.52 -18.22 -9.08
CA ARG A 155 -12.48 -19.08 -8.48
C ARG A 155 -11.66 -19.85 -9.51
N GLN A 156 -10.95 -19.11 -10.35
CA GLN A 156 -10.21 -19.67 -11.50
C GLN A 156 -8.72 -19.90 -11.23
N TRP A 157 -8.24 -19.62 -10.02
CA TRP A 157 -6.83 -19.65 -9.69
C TRP A 157 -6.52 -20.69 -8.62
N LYS A 158 -5.31 -21.22 -8.65
CA LYS A 158 -4.75 -22.08 -7.61
C LYS A 158 -3.34 -21.61 -7.26
N PRO A 159 -2.86 -21.82 -6.02
CA PRO A 159 -1.44 -21.70 -5.71
C PRO A 159 -0.57 -22.43 -6.75
N CYS A 160 0.40 -21.73 -7.35
CA CYS A 160 1.35 -22.41 -8.26
C CYS A 160 2.28 -23.38 -7.51
N LEU A 161 2.48 -23.12 -6.21
CA LEU A 161 3.46 -23.80 -5.35
C LEU A 161 2.84 -24.92 -4.51
N GLY A 162 1.54 -25.21 -4.68
CA GLY A 162 0.78 -26.13 -3.83
C GLY A 162 1.18 -27.61 -3.91
N GLN A 163 2.20 -27.94 -4.71
CA GLN A 163 2.76 -29.30 -4.81
C GLN A 163 4.21 -29.41 -4.33
N THR A 164 4.92 -28.32 -4.03
CA THR A 164 6.36 -28.40 -3.70
C THR A 164 6.63 -28.75 -2.23
N VAL A 165 5.94 -28.12 -1.26
CA VAL A 165 6.33 -28.27 0.16
C VAL A 165 6.16 -29.71 0.69
N SER A 166 5.16 -30.44 0.21
CA SER A 166 4.79 -31.78 0.68
C SER A 166 5.31 -32.94 -0.19
N GLN A 167 5.71 -32.69 -1.46
CA GLN A 167 6.06 -33.75 -2.41
C GLN A 167 7.46 -33.62 -3.02
N SER A 168 8.21 -32.54 -2.80
CA SER A 168 9.58 -32.46 -3.30
C SER A 168 10.52 -33.24 -2.38
N GLU A 169 11.21 -34.23 -2.93
CA GLU A 169 12.41 -34.83 -2.33
C GLU A 169 13.41 -33.72 -1.95
N PHE A 170 14.20 -33.96 -0.90
CA PHE A 170 15.18 -32.99 -0.42
C PHE A 170 16.26 -32.79 -1.48
N SER A 171 16.30 -31.61 -2.10
CA SER A 171 17.36 -31.23 -3.02
C SER A 171 18.42 -30.45 -2.26
N GLU A 172 19.65 -30.97 -2.20
CA GLU A 172 20.74 -30.27 -1.55
C GLU A 172 21.01 -28.94 -2.26
N LEU A 173 20.88 -27.83 -1.53
CA LEU A 173 21.12 -26.50 -2.07
C LEU A 173 22.62 -26.28 -2.31
N PRO A 174 23.00 -25.45 -3.32
CA PRO A 174 24.40 -25.13 -3.55
C PRO A 174 25.04 -24.47 -2.33
N LYS A 175 26.37 -24.59 -2.23
CA LYS A 175 27.14 -23.97 -1.15
C LYS A 175 26.83 -22.48 -1.06
N SER A 176 26.49 -22.03 0.15
CA SER A 176 26.14 -20.64 0.43
C SER A 176 27.32 -19.68 0.30
N ASN A 177 27.06 -18.47 -0.18
CA ASN A 177 28.03 -17.38 -0.27
C ASN A 177 28.35 -16.73 1.09
N GLY A 178 27.54 -16.96 2.12
CA GLY A 178 27.69 -16.41 3.46
C GLY A 178 26.37 -16.23 4.19
N TYR A 179 26.41 -15.56 5.35
CA TYR A 179 25.26 -15.35 6.22
C TYR A 179 24.70 -13.93 6.11
N LEU A 180 23.40 -13.83 5.84
CA LEU A 180 22.66 -12.59 5.79
C LEU A 180 21.86 -12.40 7.07
N ILE A 181 22.17 -11.34 7.81
CA ILE A 181 21.46 -10.95 9.04
C ILE A 181 20.66 -9.68 8.74
N ILE A 182 19.38 -9.68 9.08
CA ILE A 182 18.51 -8.52 8.88
C ILE A 182 17.75 -8.17 10.15
N GLU A 183 17.51 -6.87 10.34
CA GLU A 183 16.66 -6.37 11.41
C GLU A 183 15.37 -5.78 10.84
N ALA A 184 14.26 -6.49 11.04
CA ALA A 184 12.94 -6.03 10.62
C ALA A 184 12.37 -5.04 11.64
N ASN A 185 11.77 -3.96 11.13
CA ASN A 185 11.20 -2.89 11.94
C ASN A 185 9.72 -2.71 11.64
N GLY A 186 8.98 -2.27 12.66
CA GLY A 186 7.57 -1.93 12.53
C GLY A 186 6.65 -2.96 13.15
N GLY A 187 5.36 -2.87 12.87
CA GLY A 187 4.35 -3.82 13.38
C GLY A 187 4.25 -5.06 12.49
N LEU A 188 3.43 -6.03 12.90
CA LEU A 188 3.27 -7.34 12.25
C LEU A 188 3.39 -7.33 10.72
N ASN A 189 2.53 -6.57 10.04
CA ASN A 189 2.48 -6.57 8.57
C ASN A 189 3.67 -5.83 7.91
N GLN A 190 4.37 -4.95 8.63
CA GLN A 190 5.64 -4.38 8.17
C GLN A 190 6.77 -5.39 8.31
N GLN A 191 6.79 -6.15 9.41
CA GLN A 191 7.73 -7.24 9.61
C GLN A 191 7.53 -8.32 8.54
N ARG A 192 6.29 -8.73 8.22
CA ARG A 192 5.99 -9.67 7.11
C ARG A 192 6.63 -9.22 5.80
N LEU A 193 6.47 -7.94 5.43
CA LEU A 193 7.08 -7.38 4.23
C LEU A 193 8.62 -7.52 4.24
N SER A 194 9.24 -7.13 5.36
CA SER A 194 10.69 -7.20 5.53
C SER A 194 11.23 -8.62 5.48
N ILE A 195 10.52 -9.59 6.07
CA ILE A 195 10.92 -11.00 6.05
C ILE A 195 10.84 -11.55 4.62
N CYS A 196 9.74 -11.29 3.90
CA CYS A 196 9.60 -11.74 2.50
C CYS A 196 10.67 -11.15 1.59
N ASP A 197 11.01 -9.87 1.77
CA ASP A 197 12.11 -9.24 1.04
C ASP A 197 13.47 -9.83 1.45
N ALA A 198 13.66 -10.22 2.72
CA ALA A 198 14.90 -10.84 3.18
C ALA A 198 15.11 -12.23 2.57
N VAL A 199 14.07 -13.06 2.50
CA VAL A 199 14.11 -14.36 1.80
C VAL A 199 14.44 -14.16 0.32
N ALA A 200 13.84 -13.16 -0.32
CA ALA A 200 14.13 -12.83 -1.72
C ALA A 200 15.58 -12.37 -1.93
N VAL A 201 16.12 -11.53 -1.02
CA VAL A 201 17.53 -11.13 -1.06
C VAL A 201 18.47 -12.30 -0.81
N ALA A 202 18.14 -13.19 0.13
CA ALA A 202 18.94 -14.38 0.42
C ALA A 202 19.04 -15.29 -0.80
N GLY A 203 17.90 -15.56 -1.47
CA GLY A 203 17.89 -16.31 -2.74
C GLY A 203 18.64 -15.60 -3.86
N LEU A 204 18.51 -14.26 -3.99
CA LEU A 204 19.23 -13.47 -4.99
C LEU A 204 20.76 -13.54 -4.80
N LEU A 205 21.22 -13.61 -3.57
CA LEU A 205 22.63 -13.63 -3.20
C LEU A 205 23.19 -15.05 -3.01
N ASN A 206 22.36 -16.09 -3.15
CA ASN A 206 22.68 -17.46 -2.72
C ASN A 206 23.30 -17.47 -1.30
N ALA A 207 22.64 -16.78 -0.37
CA ALA A 207 23.08 -16.60 1.01
C ALA A 207 22.23 -17.42 1.97
N THR A 208 22.82 -17.81 3.10
CA THR A 208 22.09 -18.39 4.23
C THR A 208 21.44 -17.26 5.01
N LEU A 209 20.12 -17.29 5.15
CA LEU A 209 19.38 -16.33 5.96
C LEU A 209 19.44 -16.74 7.43
N VAL A 210 19.90 -15.85 8.29
CA VAL A 210 19.69 -16.01 9.75
C VAL A 210 18.28 -15.53 10.06
N ILE A 211 17.56 -16.22 10.96
CA ILE A 211 16.19 -15.86 11.36
C ILE A 211 16.11 -14.34 11.64
N PRO A 212 15.19 -13.61 10.99
CA PRO A 212 15.07 -12.17 11.14
C PRO A 212 14.94 -11.69 12.58
N ILE A 213 15.76 -10.71 12.95
CA ILE A 213 15.71 -10.08 14.27
C ILE A 213 14.68 -8.95 14.25
N PHE A 214 13.81 -8.88 15.26
CA PHE A 214 12.83 -7.79 15.39
C PHE A 214 13.35 -6.68 16.30
N HIS A 215 13.36 -5.45 15.79
CA HIS A 215 13.74 -4.28 16.58
C HIS A 215 12.54 -3.73 17.35
N LEU A 216 12.74 -3.45 18.64
CA LEU A 216 11.73 -2.80 19.48
C LEU A 216 11.39 -1.41 18.90
N ASN A 217 10.15 -1.23 18.48
CA ASN A 217 9.68 0.01 17.89
C ASN A 217 8.94 0.87 18.91
N SER A 218 9.19 2.18 18.95
CA SER A 218 8.57 3.10 19.91
C SER A 218 7.05 3.27 19.77
N VAL A 219 6.51 2.96 18.59
CA VAL A 219 5.07 3.03 18.28
C VAL A 219 4.36 1.76 18.76
N TRP A 220 4.87 0.59 18.36
CA TRP A 220 4.22 -0.69 18.64
C TRP A 220 4.54 -1.24 20.03
N ARG A 221 5.71 -0.85 20.57
CA ARG A 221 6.25 -1.25 21.87
C ARG A 221 6.21 -2.75 22.14
N ASP A 222 6.30 -3.51 21.06
CA ASP A 222 6.24 -4.96 21.08
C ASP A 222 7.65 -5.53 21.06
N SER A 223 8.00 -6.27 22.12
CA SER A 223 9.30 -6.92 22.28
C SER A 223 9.34 -8.34 21.71
N SER A 224 8.25 -8.81 21.09
CA SER A 224 8.14 -10.18 20.60
C SER A 224 9.27 -10.52 19.62
N LYS A 225 9.76 -11.75 19.71
CA LYS A 225 10.75 -12.34 18.79
C LYS A 225 10.05 -13.04 17.62
N PHE A 226 10.86 -13.54 16.67
CA PHE A 226 10.35 -14.23 15.50
C PHE A 226 9.49 -15.44 15.90
N GLY A 227 10.02 -16.37 16.69
CA GLY A 227 9.31 -17.58 17.15
C GLY A 227 8.06 -17.35 18.00
N GLU A 228 7.93 -16.18 18.60
CA GLU A 228 6.72 -15.83 19.37
C GLU A 228 5.56 -15.41 18.46
N ILE A 229 5.86 -14.98 17.22
CA ILE A 229 4.87 -14.55 16.22
C ILE A 229 4.69 -15.60 15.11
N PHE A 230 5.78 -16.19 14.63
CA PHE A 230 5.81 -17.11 13.50
C PHE A 230 6.39 -18.47 13.92
N ASP A 231 5.97 -19.52 13.23
CA ASP A 231 6.44 -20.89 13.43
C ASP A 231 7.85 -21.05 12.82
N GLU A 232 8.89 -21.00 13.65
CA GLU A 232 10.31 -21.04 13.22
C GLU A 232 10.67 -22.32 12.48
N GLU A 233 10.30 -23.48 13.04
CA GLU A 233 10.59 -24.78 12.44
C GLU A 233 9.91 -24.91 11.09
N PHE A 234 8.64 -24.54 11.02
CA PHE A 234 7.92 -24.58 9.75
C PHE A 234 8.48 -23.60 8.72
N PHE A 235 8.93 -22.42 9.15
CA PHE A 235 9.55 -21.43 8.26
C PHE A 235 10.83 -21.97 7.63
N ILE A 236 11.71 -22.58 8.42
CA ILE A 236 12.94 -23.23 7.95
C ILE A 236 12.58 -24.40 7.02
N TYR A 237 11.67 -25.26 7.45
CA TYR A 237 11.21 -26.40 6.66
C TYR A 237 10.64 -25.98 5.30
N ALA A 238 9.73 -25.01 5.26
CA ALA A 238 9.06 -24.58 4.04
C ALA A 238 10.02 -23.95 3.01
N LEU A 239 11.15 -23.39 3.45
CA LEU A 239 12.14 -22.75 2.59
C LEU A 239 13.33 -23.65 2.21
N ARG A 240 13.44 -24.86 2.79
CA ARG A 240 14.62 -25.74 2.71
C ARG A 240 15.16 -26.02 1.29
N ASN A 241 14.29 -26.07 0.28
CA ASN A 241 14.66 -26.33 -1.12
C ASN A 241 14.92 -25.06 -1.95
N HIS A 242 14.88 -23.89 -1.32
CA HIS A 242 14.97 -22.60 -2.01
C HIS A 242 15.98 -21.64 -1.38
N VAL A 243 16.02 -21.58 -0.05
CA VAL A 243 16.92 -20.72 0.72
C VAL A 243 17.32 -21.46 2.00
N ASN A 244 18.62 -21.55 2.27
CA ASN A 244 19.11 -22.05 3.55
C ASN A 244 18.77 -21.05 4.65
N VAL A 245 18.10 -21.52 5.71
CA VAL A 245 17.74 -20.70 6.87
C VAL A 245 18.30 -21.34 8.13
N VAL A 246 18.96 -20.55 8.97
CA VAL A 246 19.49 -20.98 10.27
C VAL A 246 18.92 -20.10 11.38
N LYS A 247 18.73 -20.68 12.56
CA LYS A 247 18.22 -19.95 13.74
C LYS A 247 19.20 -18.87 14.20
N GLU A 248 20.46 -19.26 14.31
CA GLU A 248 21.54 -18.42 14.80
C GLU A 248 22.77 -18.54 13.89
N LEU A 249 23.69 -17.60 14.02
CA LEU A 249 24.94 -17.66 13.29
C LEU A 249 25.81 -18.80 13.88
N PRO A 250 26.40 -19.67 13.06
CA PRO A 250 27.30 -20.72 13.56
C PRO A 250 28.45 -20.15 14.39
N GLU A 251 28.85 -20.88 15.43
CA GLU A 251 29.85 -20.43 16.41
C GLU A 251 31.20 -20.10 15.75
N ASP A 252 31.64 -20.92 14.79
CA ASP A 252 32.87 -20.72 14.03
C ASP A 252 32.86 -19.40 13.23
N VAL A 253 31.70 -19.03 12.69
CA VAL A 253 31.52 -17.77 11.96
C VAL A 253 31.42 -16.60 12.93
N LEU A 254 30.73 -16.77 14.06
CA LEU A 254 30.56 -15.72 15.06
C LEU A 254 31.88 -15.39 15.78
N GLN A 255 32.78 -16.37 15.94
CA GLN A 255 34.14 -16.18 16.45
C GLN A 255 34.97 -15.22 15.59
N LEU A 256 34.74 -15.17 14.28
CA LEU A 256 35.39 -14.19 13.38
C LEU A 256 35.04 -12.73 13.72
N PHE A 257 34.02 -12.52 14.56
CA PHE A 257 33.51 -11.22 14.98
C PHE A 257 33.53 -11.06 16.51
N ASP A 258 34.50 -11.68 17.20
CA ASP A 258 34.67 -11.63 18.65
C ASP A 258 33.41 -12.05 19.42
N ASN A 259 32.69 -13.05 18.90
CA ASN A 259 31.44 -13.54 19.46
C ASN A 259 30.33 -12.48 19.57
N ASN A 260 30.38 -11.41 18.76
CA ASN A 260 29.45 -10.29 18.86
C ASN A 260 28.89 -9.85 17.49
N ILE A 261 27.57 -10.02 17.32
CA ILE A 261 26.85 -9.61 16.09
C ILE A 261 27.02 -8.11 15.78
N SER A 262 27.28 -7.27 16.79
CA SER A 262 27.48 -5.83 16.60
C SER A 262 28.77 -5.50 15.85
N ASN A 263 29.75 -6.41 15.87
CA ASN A 263 31.01 -6.27 15.13
C ASN A 263 30.87 -6.63 13.65
N ILE A 264 29.77 -7.29 13.26
CA ILE A 264 29.46 -7.60 11.86
C ILE A 264 29.12 -6.31 11.11
N VAL A 265 29.70 -6.15 9.92
CA VAL A 265 29.52 -4.96 9.09
C VAL A 265 28.04 -4.72 8.78
N ASN A 266 27.52 -3.58 9.26
CA ASN A 266 26.17 -3.13 8.98
C ASN A 266 26.10 -2.30 7.69
N LEU A 267 25.57 -2.90 6.62
CA LEU A 267 25.40 -2.26 5.33
C LEU A 267 24.15 -1.38 5.31
N ARG A 268 24.33 -0.10 4.97
CA ARG A 268 23.22 0.86 4.81
C ARG A 268 22.69 0.82 3.37
N ILE A 269 21.55 0.17 3.19
CA ILE A 269 20.90 0.02 1.87
C ILE A 269 19.83 1.10 1.67
N LYS A 270 19.82 1.74 0.49
CA LYS A 270 18.78 2.70 0.12
C LYS A 270 17.43 2.00 0.00
N ALA A 271 16.34 2.70 0.34
CA ALA A 271 15.00 2.15 0.11
C ALA A 271 14.79 1.85 -1.38
N TRP A 272 14.12 0.74 -1.67
CA TRP A 272 13.82 0.26 -3.03
C TRP A 272 15.06 0.01 -3.89
N SER A 273 16.14 -0.52 -3.31
CA SER A 273 17.36 -0.85 -4.06
C SER A 273 17.10 -1.99 -5.06
N SER A 274 17.69 -1.88 -6.26
CA SER A 274 17.50 -2.86 -7.32
C SER A 274 18.26 -4.17 -7.04
N PRO A 275 17.89 -5.29 -7.67
CA PRO A 275 18.65 -6.54 -7.61
C PRO A 275 20.14 -6.35 -7.95
N SER A 276 20.43 -5.55 -8.98
CA SER A 276 21.81 -5.24 -9.38
C SER A 276 22.60 -4.52 -8.28
N HIS A 277 21.95 -3.69 -7.46
CA HIS A 277 22.61 -3.05 -6.32
C HIS A 277 23.08 -4.09 -5.29
N TYR A 278 22.25 -5.10 -4.99
CA TYR A 278 22.63 -6.19 -4.10
C TYR A 278 23.79 -7.00 -4.67
N LEU A 279 23.72 -7.38 -5.95
CA LEU A 279 24.79 -8.14 -6.62
C LEU A 279 26.12 -7.36 -6.70
N GLN A 280 26.07 -6.04 -6.89
CA GLN A 280 27.29 -5.23 -7.06
C GLN A 280 27.87 -4.66 -5.76
N LYS A 281 27.05 -4.52 -4.70
CA LYS A 281 27.46 -3.84 -3.45
C LYS A 281 27.38 -4.71 -2.21
N VAL A 282 26.44 -5.66 -2.16
CA VAL A 282 26.26 -6.53 -1.01
C VAL A 282 26.99 -7.84 -1.20
N LEU A 283 26.85 -8.49 -2.35
CA LEU A 283 27.49 -9.77 -2.64
C LEU A 283 29.02 -9.76 -2.45
N PRO A 284 29.77 -8.74 -2.94
CA PRO A 284 31.23 -8.75 -2.74
C PRO A 284 31.61 -8.70 -1.26
N LYS A 285 30.88 -7.93 -0.45
CA LYS A 285 31.09 -7.84 1.00
C LYS A 285 30.68 -9.10 1.74
N LEU A 286 29.63 -9.78 1.28
CA LEU A 286 29.24 -11.07 1.80
C LEU A 286 30.32 -12.14 1.57
N LEU A 287 30.90 -12.19 0.37
CA LEU A 287 31.97 -13.13 0.03
C LEU A 287 33.26 -12.87 0.82
N GLU A 288 33.62 -11.59 0.99
CA GLU A 288 34.81 -11.13 1.72
C GLU A 288 34.69 -11.41 3.22
N LEU A 289 33.55 -11.07 3.84
CA LEU A 289 33.39 -11.08 5.30
C LEU A 289 32.68 -12.32 5.84
N LYS A 290 32.15 -13.19 4.98
CA LYS A 290 31.30 -14.36 5.32
C LYS A 290 29.97 -14.05 5.99
N ALA A 291 29.82 -12.94 6.70
CA ALA A 291 28.56 -12.48 7.27
C ALA A 291 28.37 -10.98 7.04
N VAL A 292 27.14 -10.56 6.72
CA VAL A 292 26.77 -9.14 6.63
C VAL A 292 25.44 -8.90 7.32
N ARG A 293 25.33 -7.69 7.88
CA ARG A 293 24.14 -7.24 8.59
C ARG A 293 23.49 -6.09 7.82
N ILE A 294 22.16 -6.06 7.73
CA ILE A 294 21.42 -4.94 7.14
C ILE A 294 20.38 -4.46 8.15
N ALA A 295 20.67 -3.32 8.79
CA ALA A 295 19.81 -2.75 9.82
C ALA A 295 19.66 -1.21 9.65
N PRO A 296 18.43 -0.67 9.57
CA PRO A 296 17.15 -1.37 9.54
C PRO A 296 16.75 -1.88 8.15
N PHE A 297 16.12 -3.06 8.11
CA PHE A 297 15.61 -3.69 6.90
C PHE A 297 14.10 -3.45 6.75
N SER A 298 13.73 -2.38 6.05
CA SER A 298 12.35 -2.05 5.71
C SER A 298 12.30 -1.40 4.33
N ASN A 299 11.52 -1.97 3.41
CA ASN A 299 11.42 -1.53 2.00
C ASN A 299 12.80 -1.39 1.33
N ARG A 300 13.72 -2.33 1.55
CA ARG A 300 15.10 -2.24 1.04
C ARG A 300 15.29 -2.86 -0.34
N LEU A 301 14.40 -3.76 -0.75
CA LEU A 301 14.38 -4.36 -2.08
C LEU A 301 13.32 -3.70 -2.96
N ALA A 302 13.65 -3.44 -4.23
CA ALA A 302 12.71 -2.90 -5.21
C ALA A 302 11.52 -3.85 -5.44
N HIS A 303 10.39 -3.29 -5.90
CA HIS A 303 9.22 -4.10 -6.28
C HIS A 303 9.53 -5.03 -7.47
N ALA A 304 10.21 -4.50 -8.49
CA ALA A 304 10.60 -5.27 -9.66
C ALA A 304 11.89 -6.07 -9.38
N VAL A 305 11.76 -7.39 -9.42
CA VAL A 305 12.85 -8.37 -9.28
C VAL A 305 12.61 -9.51 -10.30
N PRO A 306 13.63 -10.35 -10.60
CA PRO A 306 13.45 -11.48 -11.51
C PRO A 306 12.31 -12.42 -11.06
N PRO A 307 11.62 -13.11 -11.98
CA PRO A 307 10.49 -13.99 -11.63
C PRO A 307 10.80 -15.05 -10.58
N SER A 308 11.98 -15.68 -10.64
CA SER A 308 12.44 -16.67 -9.66
C SER A 308 12.67 -16.07 -8.26
N ILE A 309 12.94 -14.78 -8.16
CA ILE A 309 13.06 -14.07 -6.87
C ILE A 309 11.70 -13.58 -6.39
N GLN A 310 10.80 -13.25 -7.32
CA GLN A 310 9.43 -12.89 -7.01
C GLN A 310 8.65 -14.09 -6.45
N SER A 311 8.91 -15.31 -6.95
CA SER A 311 8.31 -16.53 -6.40
C SER A 311 8.72 -16.81 -4.96
N LEU A 312 9.94 -16.45 -4.55
CA LEU A 312 10.37 -16.54 -3.14
C LEU A 312 9.55 -15.62 -2.22
N ARG A 313 9.18 -14.41 -2.68
CA ARG A 313 8.27 -13.53 -1.93
C ARG A 313 6.89 -14.17 -1.77
N CYS A 314 6.39 -14.83 -2.82
CA CYS A 314 5.12 -15.56 -2.79
C CYS A 314 5.18 -16.71 -1.78
N LEU A 315 6.18 -17.59 -1.93
CA LEU A 315 6.41 -18.74 -1.06
C LEU A 315 6.53 -18.30 0.40
N CYS A 316 7.35 -17.28 0.67
CA CYS A 316 7.51 -16.76 2.01
C CYS A 316 6.20 -16.23 2.60
N ASN A 317 5.46 -15.39 1.86
CA ASN A 317 4.31 -14.70 2.43
C ASN A 317 3.09 -15.59 2.65
N PHE A 318 2.80 -16.47 1.68
CA PHE A 318 1.55 -17.23 1.64
C PHE A 318 1.70 -18.66 2.19
N GLU A 319 2.91 -19.22 2.16
CA GLU A 319 3.17 -20.58 2.65
C GLU A 319 4.03 -20.55 3.92
N ALA A 320 5.29 -20.09 3.83
CA ALA A 320 6.26 -20.26 4.91
C ALA A 320 5.96 -19.43 6.19
N LEU A 321 5.39 -18.23 6.06
CA LEU A 321 5.04 -17.37 7.21
C LEU A 321 3.72 -17.78 7.86
N ARG A 322 3.78 -18.91 8.56
CA ARG A 322 2.73 -19.42 9.44
C ARG A 322 2.88 -18.81 10.84
N PHE A 323 1.77 -18.43 11.47
CA PHE A 323 1.80 -17.93 12.85
C PHE A 323 2.25 -19.03 13.83
N SER A 324 2.84 -18.64 14.95
CA SER A 324 3.26 -19.56 16.02
C SER A 324 2.08 -20.35 16.58
N GLU A 325 2.36 -21.51 17.17
CA GLU A 325 1.34 -22.41 17.69
C GLU A 325 0.38 -21.73 18.69
N PRO A 326 0.84 -20.95 19.70
CA PRO A 326 -0.07 -20.29 20.63
C PRO A 326 -1.07 -19.36 19.95
N ILE A 327 -0.61 -18.58 18.94
CA ILE A 327 -1.47 -17.69 18.15
C ILE A 327 -2.48 -18.52 17.36
N ARG A 328 -2.03 -19.56 16.65
CA ARG A 328 -2.89 -20.41 15.82
C ARG A 328 -3.98 -21.09 16.64
N MET A 329 -3.63 -21.65 17.80
CA MET A 329 -4.55 -22.38 18.65
C MET A 329 -5.67 -21.47 19.17
N LEU A 330 -5.32 -20.29 19.67
CA LEU A 330 -6.34 -19.34 20.13
C LEU A 330 -7.16 -18.78 18.96
N ALA A 331 -6.50 -18.39 17.86
CA ALA A 331 -7.19 -17.86 16.70
C ALA A 331 -8.18 -18.87 16.08
N ALA A 332 -7.82 -20.16 16.02
CA ALA A 332 -8.72 -21.22 15.58
C ALA A 332 -9.95 -21.32 16.48
N LYS A 333 -9.76 -21.34 17.81
CA LYS A 333 -10.89 -21.30 18.77
C LYS A 333 -11.79 -20.08 18.57
N MET A 334 -11.21 -18.90 18.33
CA MET A 334 -11.98 -17.68 18.08
C MET A 334 -12.80 -17.79 16.79
N VAL A 335 -12.22 -18.36 15.72
CA VAL A 335 -12.96 -18.64 14.47
C VAL A 335 -14.08 -19.63 14.73
N ASP A 336 -13.82 -20.74 15.43
CA ASP A 336 -14.85 -21.74 15.74
C ASP A 336 -16.01 -21.15 16.54
N ARG A 337 -15.71 -20.30 17.52
CA ARG A 337 -16.72 -19.56 18.30
C ARG A 337 -17.51 -18.61 17.41
N MET A 338 -16.83 -17.88 16.52
CA MET A 338 -17.50 -16.98 15.57
C MET A 338 -18.44 -17.76 14.63
N VAL A 339 -17.99 -18.89 14.08
CA VAL A 339 -18.80 -19.78 13.23
C VAL A 339 -20.00 -20.31 14.02
N LYS A 340 -19.79 -20.78 15.25
CA LYS A 340 -20.87 -21.27 16.12
C LYS A 340 -21.90 -20.18 16.45
N ASN A 341 -21.45 -18.96 16.76
CA ASN A 341 -22.32 -17.82 17.05
C ASN A 341 -23.02 -17.28 15.78
N SER A 342 -22.65 -17.78 14.59
CA SER A 342 -23.20 -17.39 13.29
C SER A 342 -24.10 -18.48 12.69
N SER A 343 -24.81 -19.25 13.53
CA SER A 343 -25.66 -20.36 13.08
C SER A 343 -26.76 -19.93 12.11
N GLU A 344 -27.38 -18.77 12.36
CA GLU A 344 -28.44 -18.18 11.51
C GLU A 344 -27.97 -17.90 10.08
N THR A 345 -26.67 -17.70 9.90
CA THR A 345 -26.02 -17.44 8.62
C THR A 345 -25.23 -18.64 8.10
N GLY A 346 -25.45 -19.83 8.65
CA GLY A 346 -24.77 -21.06 8.25
C GLY A 346 -23.27 -21.04 8.56
N GLY A 347 -22.88 -20.39 9.66
CA GLY A 347 -21.50 -20.22 10.08
C GLY A 347 -20.79 -19.03 9.45
N LYS A 348 -21.47 -18.28 8.58
CA LYS A 348 -20.86 -17.19 7.81
C LYS A 348 -20.90 -15.87 8.58
N TYR A 349 -19.85 -15.07 8.50
CA TYR A 349 -19.78 -13.77 9.15
C TYR A 349 -19.03 -12.72 8.32
N VAL A 350 -19.27 -11.46 8.68
CA VAL A 350 -18.55 -10.31 8.14
C VAL A 350 -17.48 -9.91 9.14
N SER A 351 -16.27 -9.63 8.67
CA SER A 351 -15.23 -9.02 9.49
C SER A 351 -14.94 -7.59 9.06
N VAL A 352 -14.74 -6.69 10.02
CA VAL A 352 -14.48 -5.26 9.80
C VAL A 352 -13.17 -4.88 10.46
N HIS A 353 -12.19 -4.49 9.65
CA HIS A 353 -11.01 -3.79 10.15
C HIS A 353 -11.31 -2.30 10.28
N LEU A 354 -11.57 -1.88 11.53
CA LEU A 354 -12.05 -0.55 11.89
C LEU A 354 -10.90 0.30 12.45
N ARG A 355 -10.52 1.35 11.72
CA ARG A 355 -9.47 2.30 12.12
C ARG A 355 -10.02 3.62 12.67
N PHE A 356 -10.89 3.52 13.68
CA PHE A 356 -11.45 4.65 14.43
C PHE A 356 -10.76 4.81 15.80
N GLU A 357 -9.44 4.62 15.85
CA GLU A 357 -8.65 4.81 17.07
C GLU A 357 -8.25 6.27 17.28
N GLU A 358 -7.93 6.63 18.53
CA GLU A 358 -7.58 8.00 18.94
C GLU A 358 -6.47 8.63 18.09
N ASP A 359 -5.43 7.86 17.73
CA ASP A 359 -4.33 8.33 16.89
C ASP A 359 -4.81 8.71 15.48
N MET A 360 -5.71 7.92 14.89
CA MET A 360 -6.26 8.16 13.57
C MET A 360 -7.24 9.33 13.55
N VAL A 361 -8.10 9.43 14.56
CA VAL A 361 -9.03 10.56 14.74
C VAL A 361 -8.21 11.85 14.87
N ALA A 362 -7.23 11.89 15.77
CA ALA A 362 -6.37 13.07 15.98
C ALA A 362 -5.55 13.45 14.73
N PHE A 363 -4.96 12.47 14.04
CA PHE A 363 -4.12 12.69 12.86
C PHE A 363 -4.91 13.21 11.66
N SER A 364 -6.16 12.77 11.50
CA SER A 364 -7.02 13.15 10.37
C SER A 364 -7.45 14.61 10.41
N CYS A 365 -7.39 15.23 11.59
CA CYS A 365 -7.91 16.58 11.85
C CYS A 365 -9.36 16.79 11.39
N CYS A 366 -10.15 15.72 11.38
CA CYS A 366 -11.58 15.78 11.13
C CYS A 366 -12.33 16.19 12.40
N ILE A 367 -13.55 16.68 12.22
CA ILE A 367 -14.47 17.05 13.30
C ILE A 367 -15.67 16.11 13.22
N TYR A 368 -16.04 15.52 14.35
CA TYR A 368 -17.24 14.69 14.50
C TYR A 368 -18.23 15.40 15.42
N ASP A 369 -18.97 14.67 16.25
CA ASP A 369 -20.06 15.16 17.09
C ASP A 369 -19.64 15.41 18.55
N GLY A 370 -18.33 15.52 18.82
CA GLY A 370 -17.81 15.79 20.17
C GLY A 370 -17.56 17.27 20.48
N GLY A 371 -17.81 18.18 19.54
CA GLY A 371 -17.74 19.63 19.74
C GLY A 371 -16.36 20.15 20.19
N GLU A 372 -16.36 21.21 21.01
CA GLU A 372 -15.10 21.83 21.49
C GLU A 372 -14.34 20.94 22.48
N GLU A 373 -14.98 19.97 23.13
CA GLU A 373 -14.30 18.98 23.97
C GLU A 373 -13.42 18.06 23.12
N GLU A 374 -14.00 17.39 22.10
CA GLU A 374 -13.25 16.55 21.16
C GLU A 374 -12.10 17.31 20.53
N LYS A 375 -12.34 18.56 20.10
CA LYS A 375 -11.31 19.39 19.48
C LYS A 375 -10.11 19.60 20.41
N ARG A 376 -10.36 19.92 21.69
CA ARG A 376 -9.29 20.09 22.71
C ARG A 376 -8.56 18.77 22.97
N GLU A 377 -9.29 17.68 23.15
CA GLU A 377 -8.70 16.35 23.34
C GLU A 377 -7.78 15.99 22.16
N MET A 378 -8.27 16.15 20.93
CA MET A 378 -7.51 15.84 19.73
C MET A 378 -6.30 16.77 19.55
N ASP A 379 -6.35 18.03 19.99
CA ASP A 379 -5.19 18.92 20.02
C ASP A 379 -4.11 18.44 21.00
N VAL A 380 -4.50 17.97 22.18
CA VAL A 380 -3.57 17.38 23.16
C VAL A 380 -2.91 16.12 22.60
N VAL A 381 -3.70 15.20 22.02
CA VAL A 381 -3.17 13.99 21.37
C VAL A 381 -2.21 14.34 20.23
N ARG A 382 -2.57 15.34 19.40
CA ARG A 382 -1.74 15.82 18.30
C ARG A 382 -0.39 16.34 18.78
N GLU A 383 -0.40 17.13 19.85
CA GLU A 383 0.82 17.70 20.43
C GLU A 383 1.70 16.61 21.03
N ARG A 384 1.12 15.72 21.85
CA ARG A 384 1.83 14.60 22.47
C ARG A 384 2.48 13.66 21.44
N SER A 385 1.77 13.32 20.37
CA SER A 385 2.18 12.27 19.45
C SER A 385 3.05 12.78 18.28
N TRP A 386 2.89 14.04 17.87
CA TRP A 386 3.64 14.59 16.73
C TRP A 386 4.42 15.88 17.02
N ARG A 387 4.52 16.34 18.28
CA ARG A 387 5.43 17.42 18.74
C ARG A 387 5.39 18.67 17.86
N GLY A 388 4.30 19.42 17.93
CA GLY A 388 4.11 20.66 17.16
C GLY A 388 3.95 20.49 15.65
N LYS A 389 3.97 19.28 15.08
CA LYS A 389 3.82 19.04 13.63
C LYS A 389 2.57 19.72 13.06
N PHE A 390 1.47 19.78 13.81
CA PHE A 390 0.21 20.37 13.38
C PHE A 390 0.12 21.87 13.64
N ARG A 391 1.00 22.43 14.48
CA ARG A 391 1.06 23.85 14.84
C ARG A 391 2.17 24.62 14.08
N ARG A 392 2.84 23.98 13.13
CA ARG A 392 3.89 24.62 12.32
C ARG A 392 3.31 25.80 11.53
N ARG A 393 4.05 26.91 11.50
CA ARG A 393 3.69 28.11 10.74
C ARG A 393 3.40 27.75 9.28
N GLY A 394 2.29 28.24 8.74
CA GLY A 394 1.83 27.96 7.37
C GLY A 394 1.04 26.67 7.18
N ARG A 395 0.89 25.82 8.21
CA ARG A 395 -0.01 24.67 8.14
C ARG A 395 -1.44 25.09 8.51
N VAL A 396 -2.34 25.02 7.52
CA VAL A 396 -3.78 25.24 7.72
C VAL A 396 -4.50 23.90 7.82
N ILE A 397 -5.28 23.73 8.88
CA ILE A 397 -6.14 22.55 9.06
C ILE A 397 -7.50 22.87 8.45
N ARG A 398 -7.96 22.05 7.50
CA ARG A 398 -9.27 22.17 6.84
C ARG A 398 -10.09 20.88 7.04
N PRO A 399 -10.82 20.76 8.15
CA PRO A 399 -11.52 19.51 8.49
C PRO A 399 -12.53 19.07 7.43
N GLY A 400 -13.33 20.01 6.92
CA GLY A 400 -14.31 19.73 5.87
C GLY A 400 -13.70 19.21 4.58
N ALA A 401 -12.59 19.81 4.13
CA ALA A 401 -11.85 19.32 2.97
C ALA A 401 -11.26 17.92 3.21
N ASN A 402 -10.76 17.65 4.43
CA ASN A 402 -10.27 16.31 4.78
C ASN A 402 -11.39 15.25 4.69
N ARG A 403 -12.61 15.59 5.06
CA ARG A 403 -13.78 14.70 4.97
C ARG A 403 -14.17 14.43 3.52
N VAL A 404 -14.35 15.47 2.71
CA VAL A 404 -14.67 15.37 1.28
C VAL A 404 -13.59 14.59 0.52
N ASP A 405 -12.32 14.75 0.88
CA ASP A 405 -11.20 14.01 0.28
C ASP A 405 -11.17 12.52 0.65
N GLY A 406 -12.01 12.09 1.60
CA GLY A 406 -12.04 10.73 2.14
C GLY A 406 -10.87 10.44 3.07
N LYS A 407 -10.27 11.45 3.72
CA LYS A 407 -9.15 11.26 4.67
C LYS A 407 -9.64 10.88 6.06
N CYS A 408 -10.85 11.27 6.45
CA CYS A 408 -11.41 10.93 7.75
C CYS A 408 -11.59 9.41 7.92
N PRO A 409 -11.27 8.87 9.11
CA PRO A 409 -11.83 7.62 9.61
C PRO A 409 -13.35 7.58 9.51
N LEU A 410 -13.90 6.42 9.11
CA LEU A 410 -15.33 6.19 9.21
C LEU A 410 -15.67 5.87 10.67
N THR A 411 -16.72 6.49 11.20
CA THR A 411 -17.24 6.14 12.53
C THR A 411 -17.91 4.76 12.50
N PRO A 412 -18.03 4.04 13.63
CA PRO A 412 -18.74 2.76 13.64
C PRO A 412 -20.20 2.92 13.18
N LEU A 413 -20.84 4.07 13.47
CA LEU A 413 -22.15 4.42 12.93
C LEU A 413 -22.17 4.45 11.39
N GLU A 414 -21.22 5.16 10.76
CA GLU A 414 -21.12 5.23 9.30
C GLU A 414 -20.87 3.85 8.67
N VAL A 415 -20.06 3.02 9.31
CA VAL A 415 -19.81 1.64 8.88
C VAL A 415 -21.09 0.82 8.95
N GLY A 416 -21.85 0.92 10.05
CA GLY A 416 -23.10 0.21 10.20
C GLY A 416 -24.11 0.61 9.13
N MET A 417 -24.34 1.91 8.93
CA MET A 417 -25.25 2.41 7.90
C MET A 417 -24.85 1.96 6.49
N MET A 418 -23.54 1.96 6.19
CA MET A 418 -23.01 1.45 4.94
C MET A 418 -23.35 -0.03 4.75
N LEU A 419 -23.15 -0.87 5.77
CA LEU A 419 -23.46 -2.30 5.69
C LEU A 419 -24.97 -2.55 5.55
N ARG A 420 -25.80 -1.84 6.31
CA ARG A 420 -27.27 -1.90 6.20
C ARG A 420 -27.73 -1.56 4.78
N GLY A 421 -27.21 -0.49 4.20
CA GLY A 421 -27.56 -0.10 2.82
C GLY A 421 -26.94 -0.99 1.74
N MET A 422 -25.94 -1.80 2.06
CA MET A 422 -25.43 -2.87 1.19
C MET A 422 -26.26 -4.17 1.28
N GLY A 423 -27.25 -4.23 2.17
CA GLY A 423 -28.16 -5.36 2.32
C GLY A 423 -27.77 -6.36 3.42
N PHE A 424 -26.80 -6.05 4.28
CA PHE A 424 -26.56 -6.82 5.50
C PHE A 424 -27.61 -6.45 6.55
N ASP A 425 -28.21 -7.46 7.17
CA ASP A 425 -29.30 -7.33 8.13
C ASP A 425 -28.82 -7.52 9.58
N ASN A 426 -29.76 -7.50 10.53
CA ASN A 426 -29.49 -7.64 11.96
C ASN A 426 -29.15 -9.09 12.36
N ASN A 427 -29.37 -10.06 11.47
CA ASN A 427 -28.95 -11.46 11.66
C ASN A 427 -27.50 -11.68 11.19
N THR A 428 -26.87 -10.67 10.61
CA THR A 428 -25.48 -10.75 10.16
C THR A 428 -24.53 -10.66 11.36
N SER A 429 -23.81 -11.74 11.64
CA SER A 429 -22.74 -11.74 12.63
C SER A 429 -21.54 -10.92 12.17
N LEU A 430 -21.01 -10.08 13.05
CA LEU A 430 -19.99 -9.09 12.73
C LEU A 430 -18.79 -9.23 13.66
N PHE A 431 -17.61 -9.55 13.13
CA PHE A 431 -16.36 -9.47 13.88
C PHE A 431 -15.66 -8.13 13.67
N VAL A 432 -15.34 -7.39 14.72
CA VAL A 432 -14.62 -6.10 14.63
C VAL A 432 -13.17 -6.24 15.07
N ALA A 433 -12.26 -6.12 14.09
CA ALA A 433 -10.83 -6.01 14.31
C ALA A 433 -10.43 -4.52 14.42
N ALA A 434 -10.08 -4.09 15.62
CA ALA A 434 -9.64 -2.72 15.89
C ALA A 434 -8.59 -2.67 17.02
N GLY A 435 -7.80 -1.60 17.05
CA GLY A 435 -7.12 -1.19 18.27
C GLY A 435 -8.11 -0.58 19.28
N LYS A 436 -7.61 0.28 20.18
CA LYS A 436 -8.47 1.01 21.11
C LYS A 436 -9.30 2.07 20.36
N ILE A 437 -10.59 1.79 20.21
CA ILE A 437 -11.55 2.71 19.56
C ILE A 437 -11.71 3.97 20.42
N TYR A 438 -11.71 5.15 19.79
CA TYR A 438 -11.94 6.42 20.47
C TYR A 438 -13.36 6.47 21.06
N LYS A 439 -13.50 6.81 22.35
CA LYS A 439 -14.77 6.85 23.12
C LYS A 439 -15.68 5.66 22.77
N VAL A 440 -15.19 4.43 23.01
CA VAL A 440 -15.78 3.17 22.54
C VAL A 440 -17.25 3.01 22.93
N GLU A 441 -17.62 3.41 24.15
CA GLU A 441 -18.98 3.34 24.68
C GLU A 441 -19.95 4.17 23.85
N LYS A 442 -19.54 5.38 23.45
CA LYS A 442 -20.34 6.27 22.59
C LYS A 442 -20.43 5.71 21.17
N TYR A 443 -19.27 5.46 20.55
CA TYR A 443 -19.21 5.26 19.10
C TYR A 443 -19.60 3.85 18.65
N MET A 444 -19.43 2.81 19.49
CA MET A 444 -19.84 1.44 19.14
C MET A 444 -21.33 1.17 19.32
N THR A 445 -22.03 1.98 20.12
CA THR A 445 -23.45 1.76 20.44
C THR A 445 -24.34 1.67 19.18
N PRO A 446 -24.29 2.60 18.22
CA PRO A 446 -25.11 2.48 17.01
C PRO A 446 -24.76 1.28 16.14
N LEU A 447 -23.48 0.88 16.10
CA LEU A 447 -23.07 -0.31 15.34
C LEU A 447 -23.64 -1.59 15.95
N LYS A 448 -23.63 -1.72 17.29
CA LYS A 448 -24.27 -2.83 18.02
C LYS A 448 -25.79 -2.82 17.86
N GLN A 449 -26.42 -1.64 17.80
CA GLN A 449 -27.85 -1.52 17.52
C GLN A 449 -28.21 -2.08 16.12
N MET A 450 -27.38 -1.79 15.11
CA MET A 450 -27.59 -2.29 13.74
C MET A 450 -27.24 -3.79 13.57
N PHE A 451 -26.26 -4.28 14.34
CA PHE A 451 -25.73 -5.64 14.28
C PHE A 451 -25.58 -6.20 15.71
N PRO A 452 -26.64 -6.80 16.28
CA PRO A 452 -26.63 -7.33 17.64
C PRO A 452 -25.61 -8.46 17.87
N PHE A 453 -25.33 -9.27 16.85
CA PHE A 453 -24.33 -10.36 16.88
C PHE A 453 -22.91 -9.85 16.58
N LEU A 454 -22.53 -8.74 17.22
CA LEU A 454 -21.22 -8.13 17.07
C LEU A 454 -20.25 -8.68 18.10
N GLU A 455 -19.14 -9.21 17.61
CA GLU A 455 -18.07 -9.81 18.38
C GLU A 455 -16.75 -9.05 18.19
N THR A 456 -15.93 -9.01 19.23
CA THR A 456 -14.54 -8.51 19.20
C THR A 456 -13.61 -9.59 19.73
N LYS A 457 -12.30 -9.35 19.70
CA LYS A 457 -11.34 -10.30 20.29
C LYS A 457 -11.61 -10.53 21.78
N GLU A 458 -12.04 -9.50 22.51
CA GLU A 458 -12.34 -9.54 23.94
C GLU A 458 -13.64 -10.29 24.26
N THR A 459 -14.58 -10.38 23.32
CA THR A 459 -15.82 -11.16 23.51
C THR A 459 -15.65 -12.61 23.07
N LEU A 460 -14.81 -12.87 22.05
CA LEU A 460 -14.55 -14.22 21.56
C LEU A 460 -13.56 -15.01 22.40
N ALA A 461 -12.67 -14.39 23.16
CA ALA A 461 -11.66 -15.06 23.97
C ALA A 461 -11.76 -14.66 25.43
N SER A 462 -11.56 -15.63 26.34
CA SER A 462 -11.61 -15.33 27.77
C SER A 462 -10.43 -14.44 28.18
N PRO A 463 -10.55 -13.67 29.28
CA PRO A 463 -9.42 -12.89 29.80
C PRO A 463 -8.16 -13.73 30.03
N GLU A 464 -8.32 -14.98 30.48
CA GLU A 464 -7.21 -15.92 30.72
C GLU A 464 -6.56 -16.35 29.41
N GLU A 465 -7.36 -16.68 28.38
CA GLU A 465 -6.87 -17.05 27.06
C GLU A 465 -6.14 -15.87 26.37
N LEU A 466 -6.61 -14.64 26.57
CA LEU A 466 -5.99 -13.44 26.00
C LEU A 466 -4.76 -12.96 26.77
N SER A 467 -4.67 -13.27 28.06
CA SER A 467 -3.60 -12.78 28.95
C SER A 467 -2.17 -12.93 28.39
N PRO A 468 -1.78 -14.03 27.72
CA PRO A 468 -0.41 -14.20 27.21
C PRO A 468 -0.08 -13.28 26.00
N PHE A 469 -1.10 -12.65 25.41
CA PHE A 469 -0.98 -11.79 24.23
C PHE A 469 -1.04 -10.30 24.59
N LEU A 470 -1.49 -9.95 25.80
CA LEU A 470 -1.56 -8.57 26.26
C LEU A 470 -0.16 -7.94 26.30
N GLY A 471 -0.07 -6.68 25.86
CA GLY A 471 1.22 -5.99 25.71
C GLY A 471 1.97 -6.29 24.40
N HIS A 472 1.56 -7.31 23.63
CA HIS A 472 2.18 -7.72 22.38
C HIS A 472 1.30 -7.39 21.18
N SER A 473 1.39 -6.15 20.69
CA SER A 473 0.51 -5.63 19.64
C SER A 473 0.52 -6.45 18.34
N SER A 474 1.65 -7.05 17.97
CA SER A 474 1.77 -7.89 16.77
C SER A 474 1.11 -9.25 16.96
N ARG A 475 1.18 -9.82 18.17
CA ARG A 475 0.52 -11.10 18.50
C ARG A 475 -0.99 -10.94 18.56
N LEU A 476 -1.50 -9.85 19.15
CA LEU A 476 -2.93 -9.50 19.11
C LEU A 476 -3.42 -9.24 17.69
N ALA A 477 -2.65 -8.50 16.87
CA ALA A 477 -2.99 -8.28 15.47
C ALA A 477 -3.01 -9.58 14.64
N ALA A 478 -2.25 -10.62 15.04
CA ALA A 478 -2.26 -11.92 14.38
C ALA A 478 -3.54 -12.72 14.66
N LEU A 479 -4.12 -12.58 15.86
CA LEU A 479 -5.44 -13.12 16.19
C LEU A 479 -6.52 -12.48 15.30
N ASP A 480 -6.57 -11.13 15.31
CA ASP A 480 -7.48 -10.35 14.45
C ASP A 480 -7.31 -10.72 12.97
N TYR A 481 -6.05 -10.88 12.50
CA TYR A 481 -5.74 -11.26 11.12
C TYR A 481 -6.37 -12.59 10.73
N THR A 482 -6.30 -13.60 11.61
CA THR A 482 -6.79 -14.95 11.31
C THR A 482 -8.31 -15.00 11.27
N VAL A 483 -9.00 -14.34 12.21
CA VAL A 483 -10.46 -14.24 12.20
C VAL A 483 -10.94 -13.47 10.96
N CYS A 484 -10.27 -12.38 10.58
CA CYS A 484 -10.61 -11.69 9.33
C CYS A 484 -10.24 -12.46 8.05
N LEU A 485 -9.26 -13.36 8.10
CA LEU A 485 -8.89 -14.22 6.97
C LEU A 485 -9.99 -15.24 6.67
N GLN A 486 -10.62 -15.80 7.71
CA GLN A 486 -11.63 -16.85 7.59
C GLN A 486 -13.05 -16.34 7.32
N SER A 487 -13.31 -15.04 7.46
CA SER A 487 -14.64 -14.48 7.24
C SER A 487 -15.08 -14.51 5.77
N GLU A 488 -16.38 -14.52 5.51
CA GLU A 488 -16.93 -14.54 4.15
C GLU A 488 -16.75 -13.20 3.45
N VAL A 489 -16.93 -12.12 4.19
CA VAL A 489 -16.72 -10.76 3.72
C VAL A 489 -15.72 -10.07 4.63
N PHE A 490 -14.73 -9.43 4.05
CA PHE A 490 -13.81 -8.55 4.78
C PHE A 490 -14.04 -7.08 4.41
N VAL A 491 -14.19 -6.23 5.41
CA VAL A 491 -14.45 -4.80 5.25
C VAL A 491 -13.26 -4.03 5.80
N THR A 492 -12.77 -3.05 5.05
CA THR A 492 -11.64 -2.22 5.50
C THR A 492 -12.00 -0.75 5.45
N THR A 493 -12.03 -0.08 6.60
CA THR A 493 -12.45 1.34 6.68
C THR A 493 -11.32 2.31 6.34
N GLN A 494 -10.07 1.84 6.39
CA GLN A 494 -8.87 2.60 6.07
C GLN A 494 -7.84 1.73 5.38
N GLY A 495 -7.05 2.35 4.50
CA GLY A 495 -5.86 1.70 3.96
C GLY A 495 -4.80 1.45 5.05
N GLY A 496 -3.76 0.69 4.70
CA GLY A 496 -2.66 0.39 5.61
C GLY A 496 -2.11 -1.00 5.34
N ASN A 497 -1.13 -1.41 6.15
CA ASN A 497 -0.45 -2.70 5.93
C ASN A 497 -1.33 -3.91 6.29
N PHE A 498 -2.23 -3.80 7.27
CA PHE A 498 -3.15 -4.88 7.62
C PHE A 498 -4.05 -5.30 6.45
N PRO A 499 -4.90 -4.42 5.89
CA PRO A 499 -5.73 -4.82 4.74
C PRO A 499 -4.90 -5.12 3.50
N HIS A 500 -3.73 -4.49 3.34
CA HIS A 500 -2.84 -4.75 2.21
C HIS A 500 -2.39 -6.21 2.14
N PHE A 501 -1.99 -6.80 3.26
CA PHE A 501 -1.59 -8.22 3.33
C PHE A 501 -2.77 -9.17 3.43
N LEU A 502 -3.79 -8.81 4.21
CA LEU A 502 -4.95 -9.68 4.42
C LEU A 502 -5.75 -9.88 3.13
N VAL A 503 -5.97 -8.83 2.33
CA VAL A 503 -6.73 -8.95 1.07
C VAL A 503 -6.03 -9.86 0.07
N GLY A 504 -4.70 -9.77 -0.07
CA GLY A 504 -3.97 -10.68 -0.95
C GLY A 504 -3.96 -12.11 -0.42
N HIS A 505 -3.86 -12.30 0.90
CA HIS A 505 -3.93 -13.63 1.50
C HIS A 505 -5.30 -14.26 1.34
N ARG A 506 -6.38 -13.50 1.53
CA ARG A 506 -7.74 -13.95 1.21
C ARG A 506 -7.87 -14.36 -0.25
N ARG A 507 -7.38 -13.56 -1.20
CA ARG A 507 -7.38 -13.94 -2.63
C ARG A 507 -6.58 -15.21 -2.91
N TYR A 508 -5.44 -15.38 -2.25
CA TYR A 508 -4.62 -16.58 -2.38
C TYR A 508 -5.35 -17.83 -1.86
N PHE A 509 -5.90 -17.72 -0.65
CA PHE A 509 -6.61 -18.79 0.04
C PHE A 509 -7.93 -19.18 -0.65
N TYR A 510 -8.69 -18.20 -1.14
CA TYR A 510 -9.96 -18.40 -1.84
C TYR A 510 -9.82 -18.40 -3.38
N GLU A 511 -8.73 -18.98 -3.89
CA GLU A 511 -8.63 -19.38 -5.31
C GLU A 511 -8.77 -18.23 -6.34
N GLY A 512 -8.29 -17.05 -5.96
CA GLY A 512 -8.21 -15.86 -6.79
C GLY A 512 -9.29 -14.82 -6.53
N HIS A 513 -10.31 -15.12 -5.72
CA HIS A 513 -11.33 -14.14 -5.36
C HIS A 513 -11.83 -14.32 -3.93
N ALA A 514 -11.85 -13.22 -3.18
CA ALA A 514 -12.49 -13.17 -1.87
C ALA A 514 -13.25 -11.84 -1.72
N LYS A 515 -14.48 -11.90 -1.23
CA LYS A 515 -15.30 -10.69 -1.06
C LYS A 515 -14.62 -9.72 -0.10
N THR A 516 -14.28 -8.55 -0.61
CA THR A 516 -13.59 -7.49 0.11
C THR A 516 -14.29 -6.17 -0.16
N LEU A 517 -14.77 -5.49 0.89
CA LEU A 517 -15.41 -4.18 0.79
C LEU A 517 -14.42 -3.09 1.15
N LYS A 518 -14.07 -2.29 0.15
CA LYS A 518 -13.26 -1.08 0.32
C LYS A 518 -14.13 0.12 -0.06
N PRO A 519 -14.71 0.83 0.91
CA PRO A 519 -15.65 1.89 0.62
C PRO A 519 -15.00 3.07 -0.09
N ASP A 520 -15.75 3.68 -1.01
CA ASP A 520 -15.44 5.01 -1.51
C ASP A 520 -15.84 6.04 -0.45
N LYS A 521 -14.88 6.41 0.38
CA LYS A 521 -15.09 7.37 1.47
C LYS A 521 -15.52 8.76 0.99
N ARG A 522 -15.18 9.16 -0.23
CA ARG A 522 -15.60 10.46 -0.78
C ARG A 522 -17.08 10.44 -1.09
N LYS A 523 -17.54 9.34 -1.70
CA LYS A 523 -18.97 9.12 -1.95
C LYS A 523 -19.75 8.97 -0.65
N LEU A 524 -19.24 8.21 0.31
CA LEU A 524 -19.85 8.08 1.64
C LEU A 524 -19.98 9.42 2.37
N ALA A 525 -18.95 10.27 2.32
CA ALA A 525 -19.00 11.59 2.94
C ALA A 525 -20.20 12.41 2.45
N GLN A 526 -20.48 12.41 1.14
CA GLN A 526 -21.63 13.09 0.55
C GLN A 526 -22.97 12.46 0.98
N LEU A 527 -23.06 11.13 1.00
CA LEU A 527 -24.28 10.42 1.41
C LEU A 527 -24.62 10.67 2.88
N PHE A 528 -23.61 10.73 3.74
CA PHE A 528 -23.77 10.97 5.18
C PHE A 528 -23.89 12.44 5.57
N ASP A 529 -23.73 13.36 4.62
CA ASP A 529 -23.98 14.80 4.78
C ASP A 529 -25.25 15.23 4.02
N SER A 530 -26.20 14.30 3.84
CA SER A 530 -27.48 14.56 3.18
C SER A 530 -28.65 14.05 4.03
N PRO A 531 -29.08 14.79 5.07
CA PRO A 531 -30.24 14.40 5.90
C PRO A 531 -31.53 14.25 5.10
N SER A 532 -31.65 14.89 3.94
CA SER A 532 -32.82 14.78 3.05
C SER A 532 -32.83 13.52 2.19
N ILE A 533 -31.75 12.71 2.17
CA ILE A 533 -31.66 11.51 1.34
C ILE A 533 -32.80 10.52 1.63
N ARG A 534 -33.28 9.84 0.57
CA ARG A 534 -34.30 8.79 0.66
C ARG A 534 -33.62 7.43 0.77
N TRP A 535 -34.19 6.51 1.55
CA TRP A 535 -33.65 5.15 1.73
C TRP A 535 -33.36 4.43 0.41
N ARG A 536 -34.30 4.48 -0.54
CA ARG A 536 -34.13 3.86 -1.88
C ARG A 536 -32.87 4.37 -2.60
N ASP A 537 -32.60 5.67 -2.54
CA ASP A 537 -31.47 6.27 -3.22
C ASP A 537 -30.15 5.96 -2.48
N PHE A 538 -30.17 6.04 -1.15
CA PHE A 538 -29.04 5.65 -0.30
C PHE A 538 -28.64 4.19 -0.54
N LYS A 539 -29.60 3.26 -0.51
CA LYS A 539 -29.41 1.83 -0.76
C LYS A 539 -28.84 1.57 -2.15
N ARG A 540 -29.43 2.16 -3.20
CA ARG A 540 -28.92 2.02 -4.58
C ARG A 540 -27.45 2.41 -4.69
N GLN A 541 -27.05 3.55 -4.11
CA GLN A 541 -25.67 4.04 -4.17
C GLN A 541 -24.67 3.11 -3.46
N LEU A 542 -25.12 2.43 -2.39
CA LEU A 542 -24.31 1.47 -1.63
C LEU A 542 -24.25 0.09 -2.28
N LEU A 543 -25.34 -0.38 -2.89
CA LEU A 543 -25.34 -1.59 -3.72
C LEU A 543 -24.41 -1.43 -4.93
N ASP A 544 -24.39 -0.26 -5.57
CA ASP A 544 -23.41 0.02 -6.63
C ASP A 544 -21.98 -0.05 -6.10
N MET A 545 -21.71 0.50 -4.91
CA MET A 545 -20.38 0.45 -4.29
C MET A 545 -19.96 -0.99 -3.95
N LEU A 546 -20.91 -1.82 -3.51
CA LEU A 546 -20.72 -3.25 -3.25
C LEU A 546 -20.37 -4.00 -4.54
N HIS A 547 -21.11 -3.76 -5.63
CA HIS A 547 -20.84 -4.38 -6.93
C HIS A 547 -19.44 -4.01 -7.46
N HIS A 548 -19.06 -2.73 -7.39
CA HIS A 548 -17.72 -2.30 -7.77
C HIS A 548 -16.61 -2.94 -6.92
N SER A 549 -16.85 -3.13 -5.62
CA SER A 549 -15.89 -3.79 -4.73
C SER A 549 -15.69 -5.26 -5.10
N ASP A 550 -16.78 -5.94 -5.47
CA ASP A 550 -16.75 -7.34 -5.89
C ASP A 550 -15.96 -7.56 -7.19
N MET A 551 -16.17 -6.69 -8.18
CA MET A 551 -15.43 -6.69 -9.45
C MET A 551 -13.93 -6.52 -9.24
N LYS A 552 -13.53 -5.69 -8.26
CA LYS A 552 -12.13 -5.54 -7.88
C LYS A 552 -11.59 -6.74 -7.10
N GLY A 553 -12.43 -7.62 -6.58
CA GLY A 553 -12.04 -8.80 -5.81
C GLY A 553 -11.10 -9.74 -6.56
N GLY A 554 -11.26 -9.87 -7.88
CA GLY A 554 -10.44 -10.72 -8.76
C GLY A 554 -9.44 -9.96 -9.64
N GLU A 555 -9.11 -8.71 -9.31
CA GLU A 555 -8.20 -7.88 -10.11
C GLU A 555 -6.78 -8.48 -10.18
N LEU A 556 -6.22 -8.53 -11.40
CA LEU A 556 -4.84 -8.93 -11.64
C LEU A 556 -3.85 -7.84 -11.24
N ARG A 557 -2.64 -8.25 -10.84
CA ARG A 557 -1.57 -7.32 -10.52
C ARG A 557 -1.16 -6.51 -11.75
N LYS A 558 -1.25 -5.19 -11.63
CA LYS A 558 -0.70 -4.23 -12.60
C LYS A 558 0.74 -3.89 -12.25
N SER A 559 1.50 -3.37 -13.22
CA SER A 559 2.87 -2.89 -12.97
C SER A 559 2.88 -1.84 -11.86
N GLY A 560 3.79 -2.00 -10.89
CA GLY A 560 3.88 -1.14 -9.71
C GLY A 560 2.91 -1.46 -8.56
N ASN A 561 1.90 -2.32 -8.78
CA ASN A 561 1.08 -2.81 -7.68
C ASN A 561 1.84 -3.84 -6.84
N SER A 562 1.51 -3.88 -5.56
CA SER A 562 2.12 -4.84 -4.64
C SER A 562 1.63 -6.26 -4.88
N LEU A 563 2.58 -7.19 -4.91
CA LEU A 563 2.35 -8.64 -4.92
C LEU A 563 1.50 -9.10 -3.73
N TYR A 564 1.72 -8.51 -2.55
CA TYR A 564 1.10 -8.95 -1.31
C TYR A 564 -0.40 -8.65 -1.22
N MET A 565 -0.90 -7.76 -2.09
CA MET A 565 -2.32 -7.47 -2.24
C MET A 565 -2.92 -8.12 -3.50
N TYR A 566 -2.15 -8.18 -4.58
CA TYR A 566 -2.56 -8.76 -5.87
C TYR A 566 -1.63 -9.95 -6.19
N PRO A 567 -1.93 -11.16 -5.70
CA PRO A 567 -1.06 -12.31 -5.88
C PRO A 567 -1.07 -12.87 -7.31
N MET A 568 -2.10 -12.61 -8.11
CA MET A 568 -2.22 -13.13 -9.48
C MET A 568 -1.61 -12.16 -10.50
N PRO A 569 -0.88 -12.65 -11.53
CA PRO A 569 -0.58 -14.06 -11.82
C PRO A 569 0.73 -14.57 -11.18
N ASP A 570 1.47 -13.71 -10.48
CA ASP A 570 2.85 -14.02 -10.03
C ASP A 570 2.95 -15.17 -9.02
N CYS A 571 1.98 -15.29 -8.10
CA CYS A 571 1.95 -16.32 -7.05
C CYS A 571 0.94 -17.44 -7.33
N MET A 572 0.11 -17.29 -8.36
CA MET A 572 -1.05 -18.16 -8.60
C MET A 572 -1.19 -18.48 -10.08
N CYS A 573 -1.62 -19.71 -10.36
CA CYS A 573 -1.74 -20.28 -11.68
C CYS A 573 -3.23 -20.47 -12.01
N LYS A 574 -3.61 -20.29 -13.27
CA LYS A 574 -4.98 -20.60 -13.69
C LYS A 574 -5.23 -22.11 -13.54
N LYS A 575 -6.43 -22.48 -13.09
CA LYS A 575 -6.93 -23.86 -13.21
C LYS A 575 -7.07 -24.14 -14.71
N SER A 576 -6.49 -25.23 -15.20
CA SER A 576 -6.73 -25.68 -16.57
C SER A 576 -8.21 -26.04 -16.70
N ASP A 577 -8.87 -25.55 -17.75
CA ASP A 577 -10.18 -26.06 -18.13
C ASP A 577 -10.01 -27.53 -18.49
N THR A 578 -10.39 -28.45 -17.61
CA THR A 578 -10.58 -29.85 -17.97
C THR A 578 -11.80 -29.89 -18.90
N LYS A 579 -11.59 -29.56 -20.17
CA LYS A 579 -12.46 -30.08 -21.22
C LYS A 579 -12.26 -31.59 -21.20
N SER A 580 -13.34 -32.28 -20.92
CA SER A 580 -13.48 -33.71 -21.11
C SER A 580 -13.20 -34.05 -22.57
N ASP A 581 -11.95 -34.36 -22.92
CA ASP A 581 -11.64 -35.23 -24.05
C ASP A 581 -11.91 -36.69 -23.61
N LEU A 582 -13.18 -36.96 -23.32
CA LEU A 582 -13.78 -38.28 -23.31
C LEU A 582 -14.72 -38.30 -24.51
N GLY A 583 -14.14 -38.55 -25.68
CA GLY A 583 -14.87 -38.54 -26.94
C GLY A 583 -14.00 -38.98 -28.11
N ASN A 584 -14.01 -40.30 -28.33
CA ASN A 584 -13.56 -41.04 -29.52
C ASN A 584 -12.16 -41.64 -29.48
N SER A 585 -12.06 -42.76 -28.77
CA SER A 585 -11.39 -43.94 -29.33
C SER A 585 -12.25 -45.16 -29.04
N THR A 586 -13.10 -45.53 -30.01
CA THR A 586 -13.69 -46.88 -30.19
C THR A 586 -14.55 -46.91 -31.46
N LYS A 587 -13.92 -47.17 -32.60
CA LYS A 587 -14.19 -48.26 -33.57
C LYS A 587 -13.55 -47.97 -34.90
#